data_AF-W7DEQ1-F1
#
_entry.id   AF-W7DEQ1-F1
#
_cell.length_a   1.000
_cell.length_b   1.000
_cell.length_c   1.000
_cell.angle_alpha   90.00
_cell.angle_beta   90.00
_cell.angle_gamma   90.00
#
_symmetry.space_group_name_H-M   'P 1'
#
loop_
_entity.id
_entity.type
_entity.pdbx_description
1 polymer ?
#
loop_
_entity_poly.entity_id
_entity_poly.type
_entity_poly.pdbx_seq_one_letter_code
_entity_poly.pdbx_strand_id
1 'polypeptide(L)'
;MAKFQYVKELQHDAFQPPDVNVNEFDPEAIFISGCPFWQETLFYSKKEGIRPWEKDSDKACRKLAKQMTAILGTMEARLRMREKPEPYLVRDALGIFLSVLFWSNQKPVSLTNLKESLAELDIKPLNIEERLFYCLEKGNTFSGFRQLNELLLEQRKLIAKKGA
;
A
#
# COMPACT_ATOMS: atom_id res chain seq x y z
N MET A 1 9.94 22.60 -12.62
CA MET A 1 9.77 21.12 -12.52
C MET A 1 8.38 20.86 -11.94
N ALA A 2 7.56 20.01 -12.57
CA ALA A 2 6.24 19.70 -12.03
C ALA A 2 6.40 18.79 -10.81
N LYS A 3 5.93 19.25 -9.64
CA LYS A 3 5.92 18.44 -8.42
C LYS A 3 4.94 17.28 -8.58
N PHE A 4 5.29 16.11 -8.10
CA PHE A 4 4.37 14.98 -8.04
C PHE A 4 3.11 15.33 -7.24
N GLN A 5 1.95 14.92 -7.75
CA GLN A 5 0.67 15.10 -7.09
C GLN A 5 -0.15 13.82 -7.28
N TYR A 6 -0.81 13.38 -6.22
CA TYR A 6 -1.76 12.28 -6.33
C TYR A 6 -2.99 12.71 -7.12
N VAL A 7 -3.42 11.85 -8.03
CA VAL A 7 -4.73 11.95 -8.70
C VAL A 7 -5.85 11.82 -7.67
N LYS A 8 -7.05 12.29 -8.01
CA LYS A 8 -8.21 12.35 -7.10
C LYS A 8 -8.49 11.01 -6.40
N GLU A 9 -8.37 9.91 -7.12
CA GLU A 9 -8.61 8.54 -6.65
C GLU A 9 -7.64 8.13 -5.53
N LEU A 10 -6.46 8.74 -5.46
CA LEU A 10 -5.37 8.40 -4.54
C LEU A 10 -5.11 9.48 -3.49
N GLN A 11 -5.92 10.53 -3.44
CA GLN A 11 -5.80 11.57 -2.42
C GLN A 11 -6.37 11.08 -1.09
N HIS A 12 -5.57 11.18 -0.03
CA HIS A 12 -5.95 10.85 1.34
C HIS A 12 -4.95 11.46 2.33
N ASP A 13 -5.40 11.91 3.50
CA ASP A 13 -4.57 12.67 4.46
C ASP A 13 -3.30 11.93 4.91
N ALA A 14 -3.39 10.60 5.02
CA ALA A 14 -2.26 9.74 5.36
C ALA A 14 -1.16 9.68 4.26
N PHE A 15 -1.46 10.11 3.03
CA PHE A 15 -0.57 10.01 1.87
C PHE A 15 -0.29 11.40 1.30
N GLN A 16 0.67 12.09 1.91
CA GLN A 16 1.17 13.36 1.40
C GLN A 16 2.00 13.13 0.13
N PRO A 17 1.81 13.92 -0.95
CA PRO A 17 2.62 13.80 -2.16
C PRO A 17 4.12 14.02 -1.86
N PRO A 18 5.01 13.12 -2.32
CA PRO A 18 6.45 13.33 -2.21
C PRO A 18 6.95 14.51 -3.07
N ASP A 19 7.98 15.22 -2.59
CA ASP A 19 8.67 16.24 -3.37
C ASP A 19 9.76 15.58 -4.24
N VAL A 20 9.33 14.96 -5.34
CA VAL A 20 10.19 14.17 -6.24
C VAL A 20 9.96 14.52 -7.70
N ASN A 21 11.00 14.34 -8.52
CA ASN A 21 10.94 14.46 -9.97
C ASN A 21 10.62 13.10 -10.59
N VAL A 22 9.38 12.91 -11.05
CA VAL A 22 8.91 11.63 -11.59
C VAL A 22 9.57 11.16 -12.88
N ASN A 23 10.26 12.06 -13.60
CA ASN A 23 10.88 11.73 -14.89
C ASN A 23 12.07 10.76 -14.76
N GLU A 24 12.55 10.52 -13.53
CA GLU A 24 13.67 9.63 -13.23
C GLU A 24 13.21 8.20 -12.84
N PHE A 25 11.90 8.00 -12.73
CA PHE A 25 11.34 6.74 -12.27
C PHE A 25 11.05 5.78 -13.42
N ASP A 26 11.39 4.51 -13.20
CA ASP A 26 11.04 3.44 -14.12
C ASP A 26 9.49 3.26 -14.17
N PRO A 27 8.84 3.47 -15.32
CA PRO A 27 7.39 3.34 -15.45
C PRO A 27 6.90 1.91 -15.22
N GLU A 28 7.77 0.90 -15.36
CA GLU A 28 7.43 -0.51 -15.11
C GLU A 28 7.74 -0.96 -13.67
N ALA A 29 8.33 -0.08 -12.86
CA ALA A 29 8.60 -0.39 -11.46
C ALA A 29 7.30 -0.61 -10.70
N ILE A 30 7.09 -1.81 -10.15
CA ILE A 30 5.85 -2.12 -9.43
C ILE A 30 5.62 -1.25 -8.19
N PHE A 31 6.71 -0.73 -7.61
CA PHE A 31 6.71 0.07 -6.39
C PHE A 31 7.95 0.96 -6.36
N ILE A 32 7.77 2.20 -5.89
CA ILE A 32 8.83 3.19 -5.74
C ILE A 32 8.81 3.66 -4.28
N SER A 33 9.95 3.53 -3.60
CA SER A 33 10.04 3.95 -2.19
C SER A 33 9.82 5.45 -2.06
N GLY A 34 9.02 5.84 -1.07
CA GLY A 34 8.58 7.22 -0.85
C GLY A 34 7.50 7.70 -1.82
N CYS A 35 7.12 6.89 -2.82
CA CYS A 35 6.05 7.19 -3.78
C CYS A 35 5.06 6.02 -3.91
N PRO A 36 4.24 5.77 -2.86
CA PRO A 36 3.14 4.80 -2.93
C PRO A 36 2.23 5.02 -4.13
N PHE A 37 1.61 3.94 -4.63
CA PHE A 37 0.61 3.96 -5.72
C PHE A 37 1.15 4.46 -7.07
N TRP A 38 2.41 4.16 -7.37
CA TRP A 38 3.03 4.56 -8.64
C TRP A 38 2.27 4.05 -9.86
N GLN A 39 1.90 2.76 -9.88
CA GLN A 39 1.19 2.17 -11.01
C GLN A 39 -0.23 2.71 -11.15
N GLU A 40 -0.95 2.92 -10.05
CA GLU A 40 -2.25 3.59 -10.06
C GLU A 40 -2.13 5.05 -10.52
N THR A 41 -1.06 5.75 -10.16
CA THR A 41 -0.85 7.13 -10.61
C THR A 41 -0.70 7.18 -12.13
N LEU A 42 0.09 6.30 -12.72
CA LEU A 42 0.22 6.17 -14.18
C LEU A 42 -1.10 5.78 -14.84
N PHE A 43 -1.83 4.82 -14.24
CA PHE A 43 -3.10 4.34 -14.74
C PHE A 43 -4.20 5.40 -14.73
N TYR A 44 -4.41 6.10 -13.62
CA TYR A 44 -5.46 7.11 -13.51
C TYR A 44 -5.14 8.38 -14.29
N SER A 45 -3.86 8.81 -14.33
CA SER A 45 -3.48 10.07 -15.01
C SER A 45 -3.35 9.93 -16.53
N LYS A 46 -2.71 8.86 -17.02
CA LYS A 46 -2.31 8.73 -18.43
C LYS A 46 -2.86 7.47 -19.11
N LYS A 47 -3.56 6.59 -18.37
CA LYS A 47 -3.93 5.24 -18.83
C LYS A 47 -2.72 4.37 -19.19
N GLU A 48 -1.55 4.76 -18.69
CA GLU A 48 -0.26 4.10 -18.85
C GLU A 48 0.08 3.24 -17.63
N GLY A 49 1.33 2.75 -17.59
CA GLY A 49 1.82 1.87 -16.53
C GLY A 49 1.41 0.43 -16.75
N ILE A 50 2.01 -0.45 -15.94
CA ILE A 50 1.54 -1.82 -15.84
C ILE A 50 0.29 -1.84 -14.96
N ARG A 51 -0.54 -2.88 -15.13
CA ARG A 51 -1.77 -3.09 -14.35
C ARG A 51 -1.67 -4.42 -13.62
N PRO A 52 -0.91 -4.47 -12.52
CA PRO A 52 -0.65 -5.73 -11.84
C PRO A 52 -1.93 -6.43 -11.39
N TRP A 53 -2.97 -5.66 -11.04
CA TRP A 53 -4.28 -6.17 -10.66
C TRP A 53 -5.05 -6.88 -11.79
N GLU A 54 -4.75 -6.63 -13.07
CA GLU A 54 -5.45 -7.25 -14.21
C GLU A 54 -4.79 -8.56 -14.68
N LYS A 55 -3.45 -8.60 -14.73
CA LYS A 55 -2.72 -9.68 -15.43
C LYS A 55 -1.99 -10.66 -14.51
N ASP A 56 -1.36 -10.16 -13.45
CA ASP A 56 -0.37 -10.92 -12.67
C ASP A 56 -0.46 -10.61 -11.17
N SER A 57 -1.69 -10.47 -10.66
CA SER A 57 -1.94 -9.95 -9.30
C SER A 57 -1.27 -10.78 -8.22
N ASP A 58 -1.25 -12.11 -8.34
CA ASP A 58 -0.60 -12.99 -7.39
C ASP A 58 0.92 -12.80 -7.34
N LYS A 59 1.57 -12.71 -8.51
CA LYS A 59 3.02 -12.48 -8.62
C LYS A 59 3.38 -11.10 -8.07
N ALA A 60 2.57 -10.10 -8.40
CA ALA A 60 2.69 -8.74 -7.91
C ALA A 60 2.57 -8.65 -6.39
N CYS A 61 1.53 -9.26 -5.82
CA CYS A 61 1.31 -9.31 -4.37
C CYS A 61 2.47 -10.00 -3.64
N ARG A 62 3.02 -11.09 -4.19
CA ARG A 62 4.22 -11.75 -3.62
C ARG A 62 5.45 -10.83 -3.63
N LYS A 63 5.68 -10.10 -4.73
CA LYS A 63 6.80 -9.15 -4.85
C LYS A 63 6.68 -8.02 -3.83
N LEU A 64 5.49 -7.43 -3.72
CA LEU A 64 5.19 -6.38 -2.74
C LEU A 64 5.32 -6.87 -1.30
N ALA A 65 4.79 -8.05 -0.98
CA ALA A 65 4.91 -8.63 0.36
C ALA A 65 6.39 -8.85 0.76
N LYS A 66 7.25 -9.23 -0.19
CA LYS A 66 8.69 -9.34 0.05
C LYS A 66 9.33 -7.97 0.35
N GLN A 67 8.96 -6.93 -0.38
CA GLN A 67 9.43 -5.55 -0.10
C GLN A 67 8.96 -5.09 1.29
N MET A 68 7.71 -5.39 1.63
CA MET A 68 7.15 -5.03 2.93
C MET A 68 7.91 -5.64 4.10
N THR A 69 8.40 -6.88 4.00
CA THR A 69 9.19 -7.50 5.06
C THR A 69 10.40 -6.64 5.47
N ALA A 70 11.09 -6.05 4.50
CA ALA A 70 12.24 -5.18 4.78
C ALA A 70 11.81 -3.85 5.45
N ILE A 71 10.73 -3.24 4.97
CA ILE A 71 10.17 -2.01 5.54
C ILE A 71 9.71 -2.24 6.99
N LEU A 72 8.95 -3.31 7.23
CA LEU A 72 8.47 -3.67 8.56
C LEU A 72 9.62 -3.97 9.52
N GLY A 73 10.68 -4.64 9.07
CA GLY A 73 11.88 -4.88 9.89
C GLY A 73 12.56 -3.58 10.32
N THR A 74 12.70 -2.62 9.40
CA THR A 74 13.25 -1.29 9.72
C THR A 74 12.37 -0.52 10.70
N MET A 75 11.05 -0.52 10.47
CA MET A 75 10.09 0.13 11.38
C MET A 75 10.14 -0.49 12.78
N GLU A 76 10.18 -1.81 12.87
CA GLU A 76 10.23 -2.53 14.14
C GLU A 76 11.49 -2.18 14.95
N ALA A 77 12.65 -2.15 14.28
CA ALA A 77 13.92 -1.79 14.91
C ALA A 77 13.86 -0.39 15.53
N ARG A 78 13.36 0.61 14.79
CA ARG A 78 13.18 1.99 15.29
C ARG A 78 12.24 2.04 16.49
N LEU A 79 11.07 1.40 16.37
CA LEU A 79 10.05 1.41 17.42
C LEU A 79 10.54 0.72 18.71
N ARG A 80 11.35 -0.33 18.60
CA ARG A 80 12.00 -0.99 19.75
C ARG A 80 12.99 -0.06 20.45
N MET A 81 13.67 0.80 19.71
CA MET A 81 14.52 1.87 20.25
C MET A 81 13.72 3.08 20.75
N ARG A 82 12.38 3.01 20.74
CA ARG A 82 11.45 4.11 21.07
C ARG A 82 11.60 5.32 20.14
N GLU A 83 12.12 5.09 18.94
CA GLU A 83 12.19 6.08 17.87
C GLU A 83 10.98 5.95 16.94
N LYS A 84 10.50 7.08 16.42
CA LYS A 84 9.48 7.06 15.37
C LYS A 84 10.13 6.66 14.04
N PRO A 85 9.54 5.74 13.27
CA PRO A 85 9.97 5.49 11.90
C PRO A 85 9.86 6.74 11.04
N GLU A 86 10.70 6.82 10.02
CA GLU A 86 10.62 7.88 9.03
C GLU A 86 9.23 7.91 8.37
N PRO A 87 8.60 9.09 8.18
CA PRO A 87 7.25 9.18 7.64
C PRO A 87 7.05 8.51 6.27
N TYR A 88 8.09 8.46 5.43
CA TYR A 88 8.00 7.76 4.14
C TYR A 88 7.93 6.23 4.31
N LEU A 89 8.60 5.63 5.31
CA LEU A 89 8.51 4.19 5.57
C LEU A 89 7.10 3.78 5.99
N VAL A 90 6.45 4.60 6.81
CA VAL A 90 5.06 4.37 7.23
C VAL A 90 4.11 4.43 6.04
N ARG A 91 4.28 5.45 5.17
CA ARG A 91 3.50 5.58 3.92
C ARG A 91 3.75 4.42 2.96
N ASP A 92 5.00 4.01 2.80
CA ASP A 92 5.37 2.87 1.96
C ASP A 92 4.73 1.58 2.46
N ALA A 93 4.77 1.32 3.77
CA ALA A 93 4.14 0.16 4.40
C ALA A 93 2.62 0.15 4.18
N LEU A 94 1.94 1.28 4.45
CA LEU A 94 0.49 1.41 4.26
C LEU A 94 0.10 1.27 2.78
N GLY A 95 0.88 1.91 1.89
CA GLY A 95 0.67 1.86 0.45
C GLY A 95 0.82 0.45 -0.11
N ILE A 96 1.87 -0.27 0.30
CA ILE A 96 2.06 -1.67 -0.09
C ILE A 96 0.91 -2.54 0.40
N PHE A 97 0.47 -2.38 1.66
CA PHE A 97 -0.66 -3.15 2.17
C PHE A 97 -1.94 -2.91 1.36
N LEU A 98 -2.26 -1.65 1.07
CA LEU A 98 -3.40 -1.28 0.23
C LEU A 98 -3.29 -1.87 -1.18
N SER A 99 -2.12 -1.78 -1.82
CA SER A 99 -1.90 -2.42 -3.13
C SER A 99 -2.11 -3.93 -3.06
N VAL A 100 -1.56 -4.63 -2.07
CA VAL A 100 -1.79 -6.09 -1.91
C VAL A 100 -3.27 -6.40 -1.69
N LEU A 101 -3.96 -5.61 -0.86
CA LEU A 101 -5.37 -5.78 -0.57
C LEU A 101 -6.24 -5.61 -1.83
N PHE A 102 -6.09 -4.52 -2.57
CA PHE A 102 -6.90 -4.25 -3.76
C PHE A 102 -6.52 -5.16 -4.94
N TRP A 103 -5.23 -5.39 -5.18
CA TRP A 103 -4.78 -6.17 -6.34
C TRP A 103 -5.15 -7.64 -6.24
N SER A 104 -5.15 -8.21 -5.03
CA SER A 104 -5.66 -9.58 -4.82
C SER A 104 -7.16 -9.72 -5.10
N ASN A 105 -7.89 -8.61 -5.05
CA ASN A 105 -9.29 -8.49 -5.48
C ASN A 105 -9.43 -8.02 -6.94
N GLN A 106 -8.35 -8.03 -7.73
CA GLN A 106 -8.31 -7.64 -9.14
C GLN A 106 -8.78 -6.19 -9.39
N LYS A 107 -8.66 -5.33 -8.37
CA LYS A 107 -9.00 -3.90 -8.46
C LYS A 107 -7.73 -3.05 -8.31
N PRO A 108 -7.62 -1.89 -8.98
CA PRO A 108 -6.63 -0.88 -8.62
C PRO A 108 -6.97 -0.30 -7.24
N VAL A 109 -5.98 0.29 -6.55
CA VAL A 109 -6.26 1.03 -5.32
C VAL A 109 -7.14 2.24 -5.62
N SER A 110 -8.15 2.46 -4.79
CA SER A 110 -8.93 3.70 -4.71
C SER A 110 -9.10 4.09 -3.26
N LEU A 111 -8.66 5.31 -2.92
CA LEU A 111 -8.82 5.91 -1.59
C LEU A 111 -10.05 6.81 -1.52
N THR A 112 -10.62 7.20 -2.66
CA THR A 112 -11.94 7.83 -2.70
C THR A 112 -12.98 6.81 -2.22
N ASN A 113 -13.82 7.20 -1.24
CA ASN A 113 -14.84 6.31 -0.65
C ASN A 113 -14.24 4.98 -0.19
N LEU A 114 -13.13 5.07 0.58
CA LEU A 114 -12.36 3.90 1.00
C LEU A 114 -13.22 2.91 1.79
N LYS A 115 -14.12 3.37 2.66
CA LYS A 115 -15.00 2.49 3.46
C LYS A 115 -15.88 1.62 2.56
N GLU A 116 -16.54 2.24 1.60
CA GLU A 116 -17.39 1.58 0.62
C GLU A 116 -16.57 0.60 -0.23
N SER A 117 -15.38 1.04 -0.68
CA SER A 117 -14.47 0.21 -1.45
C SER A 117 -14.04 -1.05 -0.68
N LEU A 118 -13.75 -0.93 0.63
CA LEU A 118 -13.41 -2.06 1.49
C LEU A 118 -14.58 -3.03 1.70
N ALA A 119 -15.82 -2.53 1.75
CA ALA A 119 -17.01 -3.35 1.89
C ALA A 119 -17.23 -4.27 0.68
N GLU A 120 -16.83 -3.82 -0.52
CA GLU A 120 -16.94 -4.57 -1.77
C GLU A 120 -15.81 -5.60 -2.02
N LEU A 121 -14.76 -5.64 -1.20
CA LEU A 121 -13.68 -6.61 -1.38
C LEU A 121 -14.09 -7.99 -0.85
N ASP A 122 -13.86 -9.03 -1.63
CA ASP A 122 -14.13 -10.42 -1.24
C ASP A 122 -12.99 -11.00 -0.39
N ILE A 123 -11.75 -10.66 -0.74
CA ILE A 123 -10.53 -11.15 -0.11
C ILE A 123 -9.98 -10.05 0.78
N LYS A 124 -10.43 -10.04 2.03
CA LYS A 124 -10.05 -9.03 3.02
C LYS A 124 -9.90 -9.62 4.42
N PRO A 125 -9.00 -9.06 5.26
CA PRO A 125 -8.88 -9.46 6.65
C PRO A 125 -10.17 -9.19 7.44
N LEU A 126 -10.32 -9.86 8.59
CA LEU A 126 -11.45 -9.60 9.48
C LEU A 126 -11.35 -8.18 10.06
N ASN A 127 -12.49 -7.49 10.16
CA ASN A 127 -12.61 -6.12 10.67
C ASN A 127 -11.69 -5.12 9.94
N ILE A 128 -11.47 -5.32 8.64
CA ILE A 128 -10.49 -4.53 7.88
C ILE A 128 -10.70 -3.02 8.01
N GLU A 129 -11.94 -2.52 8.06
CA GLU A 129 -12.22 -1.09 8.17
C GLU A 129 -11.57 -0.52 9.43
N GLU A 130 -12.03 -0.94 10.62
CA GLU A 130 -11.51 -0.44 11.90
C GLU A 130 -9.98 -0.55 11.99
N ARG A 131 -9.44 -1.72 11.61
CA ARG A 131 -8.02 -2.02 11.74
C ARG A 131 -7.17 -1.18 10.78
N LEU A 132 -7.59 -1.00 9.53
CA LEU A 132 -6.89 -0.18 8.56
C LEU A 132 -6.95 1.30 8.92
N PHE A 133 -8.12 1.82 9.32
CA PHE A 133 -8.23 3.22 9.75
C PHE A 133 -7.35 3.50 10.97
N TYR A 134 -7.26 2.57 11.91
CA TYR A 134 -6.29 2.67 13.02
C TYR A 134 -4.84 2.71 12.51
N CYS A 135 -4.46 1.86 11.55
CA CYS A 135 -3.12 1.90 10.96
C CYS A 135 -2.82 3.19 10.20
N LEU A 136 -3.80 3.76 9.48
CA LEU A 136 -3.65 5.03 8.78
C LEU A 136 -3.37 6.19 9.76
N GLU A 137 -3.97 6.15 10.95
CA GLU A 137 -3.76 7.18 11.98
C GLU A 137 -2.52 6.94 12.84
N LYS A 138 -2.25 5.68 13.21
CA LYS A 138 -1.25 5.30 14.23
C LYS A 138 -0.11 4.44 13.70
N GLY A 139 0.08 4.35 12.38
CA GLY A 139 1.08 3.49 11.74
C GLY A 139 2.54 3.77 12.14
N ASN A 140 2.82 4.95 12.71
CA ASN A 140 4.13 5.32 13.27
C ASN A 140 4.32 4.91 14.74
N THR A 141 3.39 4.15 15.32
CA THR A 141 3.45 3.63 16.70
C THR A 141 3.65 2.11 16.69
N PHE A 142 4.11 1.55 17.80
CA PHE A 142 4.27 0.09 17.93
C PHE A 142 2.97 -0.68 17.70
N SER A 143 1.85 -0.20 18.28
CA SER A 143 0.54 -0.84 18.12
C SER A 143 0.04 -0.76 16.68
N GLY A 144 0.14 0.40 16.03
CA GLY A 144 -0.27 0.56 14.62
C GLY A 144 0.59 -0.25 13.66
N PHE A 145 1.91 -0.31 13.90
CA PHE A 145 2.83 -1.19 13.18
C PHE A 145 2.44 -2.67 13.34
N ARG A 146 2.20 -3.13 14.57
CA ARG A 146 1.85 -4.53 14.83
C ARG A 146 0.55 -4.89 14.12
N GLN A 147 -0.45 -4.02 14.20
CA GLN A 147 -1.73 -4.18 13.52
C GLN A 147 -1.56 -4.31 11.99
N LEU A 148 -0.71 -3.46 11.39
CA LEU A 148 -0.44 -3.50 9.96
C LEU A 148 0.25 -4.81 9.54
N ASN A 149 1.20 -5.29 10.36
CA ASN A 149 1.86 -6.58 10.13
C ASN A 149 0.86 -7.75 10.21
N GLU A 150 -0.04 -7.75 11.20
CA GLU A 150 -1.10 -8.75 11.34
C GLU A 150 -2.04 -8.74 10.12
N LEU A 151 -2.49 -7.56 9.69
CA LEU A 151 -3.31 -7.40 8.49
C LEU A 151 -2.64 -7.98 7.24
N LEU A 152 -1.34 -7.71 7.04
CA LEU A 152 -0.60 -8.27 5.92
C LEU A 152 -0.50 -9.79 5.99
N LEU A 153 -0.23 -10.35 7.17
CA LEU A 153 -0.15 -11.81 7.37
C LEU A 153 -1.49 -12.48 7.11
N GLU A 154 -2.60 -11.90 7.57
CA GLU A 154 -3.95 -12.38 7.28
C GLU A 154 -4.26 -12.31 5.79
N GLN A 155 -3.97 -11.19 5.13
CA GLN A 155 -4.23 -11.04 3.70
C GLN A 155 -3.45 -12.07 2.87
N ARG A 156 -2.18 -12.33 3.21
CA ARG A 156 -1.37 -13.37 2.55
C ARG A 156 -1.98 -14.77 2.69
N LYS A 157 -2.55 -15.10 3.86
CA LYS A 157 -3.24 -16.38 4.07
C LYS A 157 -4.51 -16.48 3.22
N LEU A 158 -5.28 -15.40 3.14
CA LEU A 158 -6.50 -15.36 2.32
C LEU A 158 -6.20 -15.51 0.82
N ILE A 159 -5.16 -14.83 0.32
CA ILE A 159 -4.68 -14.98 -1.07
C ILE A 159 -4.29 -16.43 -1.35
N ALA A 160 -3.51 -17.05 -0.46
CA ALA A 160 -3.07 -18.44 -0.62
C ALA A 160 -4.25 -19.43 -0.61
N LYS A 161 -5.30 -19.17 0.17
CA LYS A 161 -6.52 -20.01 0.20
C LYS A 161 -7.34 -19.89 -1.07
N LYS A 162 -7.36 -18.72 -1.74
CA LYS A 162 -8.10 -18.53 -3.01
C LYS A 162 -7.44 -19.25 -4.18
N GLY A 163 -6.10 -19.34 -4.17
CA GLY A 163 -5.32 -19.98 -5.23
C GLY A 163 -5.11 -21.49 -5.05
N ALA A 164 -5.65 -22.09 -3.98
CA ALA A 164 -5.61 -23.52 -3.69
C ALA A 164 -6.94 -24.18 -4.07
#